data_AF-A0A3A8AC23-F1
#
_entry.id   AF-A0A3A8AC23-F1
#
_cell.length_a   1.000
_cell.length_b   1.000
_cell.length_c   1.000
_cell.angle_alpha   90.00
_cell.angle_beta   90.00
_cell.angle_gamma   90.00
#
_symmetry.space_group_name_H-M   'P 1'
#
loop_
_entity.id
_entity.type
_entity.pdbx_description
1 polymer ?
#
loop_
_entity_poly.entity_id
_entity_poly.type
_entity_poly.pdbx_seq_one_letter_code
_entity_poly.pdbx_strand_id
1 'polypeptide(L)'
;MSTRFIASCVLACVVLAGGASVSPTFASESVTEIADGQPWQVTMFNGRRGEMTFNPDGTLKMRRGVMNMRGNWTSDGEQVCLNMANMPQRCVIFEKTADGYIAVNGENMAFAIRRP
;
A
#
# COMPACT_ATOMS: atom_id res chain seq x y z
N MET A 1 -65.19 -5.27 26.21
CA MET A 1 -65.05 -4.32 25.10
C MET A 1 -63.75 -3.54 25.27
N SER A 2 -62.87 -3.58 24.25
CA SER A 2 -62.04 -2.47 23.72
C SER A 2 -61.26 -1.54 24.69
N THR A 3 -60.00 -1.13 24.51
CA THR A 3 -58.99 -1.20 23.43
C THR A 3 -57.65 -0.68 24.00
N ARG A 4 -56.57 -1.42 23.72
CA ARG A 4 -55.14 -1.11 23.44
C ARG A 4 -54.45 0.26 23.75
N PHE A 5 -53.10 0.13 23.82
CA PHE A 5 -52.01 1.08 23.43
C PHE A 5 -51.49 2.04 24.54
N ILE A 6 -50.20 2.38 24.72
CA ILE A 6 -48.96 2.33 23.91
C ILE A 6 -47.72 2.66 24.78
N ALA A 7 -46.55 2.11 24.40
CA ALA A 7 -45.16 2.64 24.48
C ALA A 7 -44.56 3.14 25.82
N SER A 8 -43.43 2.59 26.28
CA SER A 8 -42.04 2.70 25.75
C SER A 8 -41.25 3.82 26.44
N CYS A 9 -40.14 3.45 27.09
CA CYS A 9 -38.84 4.09 26.90
C CYS A 9 -37.78 3.21 27.58
N VAL A 10 -37.26 2.28 26.79
CA VAL A 10 -36.03 1.54 27.08
C VAL A 10 -34.87 2.54 27.01
N LEU A 11 -34.13 2.72 28.11
CA LEU A 11 -32.82 3.37 28.07
C LEU A 11 -31.76 2.40 28.60
N ALA A 12 -31.54 1.33 27.84
CA ALA A 12 -30.30 0.57 27.94
C ALA A 12 -29.29 1.27 27.03
N CYS A 13 -28.34 1.99 27.62
CA CYS A 13 -27.19 2.53 26.90
C CYS A 13 -26.46 1.39 26.22
N VAL A 14 -26.65 1.27 24.91
CA VAL A 14 -25.79 0.43 24.06
C VAL A 14 -24.41 1.05 24.14
N VAL A 15 -23.51 0.42 24.88
CA VAL A 15 -22.07 0.68 24.76
C VAL A 15 -21.68 0.13 23.39
N LEU A 16 -21.81 0.97 22.37
CA LEU A 16 -21.14 0.76 21.09
C LEU A 16 -19.64 0.87 21.38
N ALA A 17 -19.02 -0.25 21.73
CA ALA A 17 -17.60 -0.42 21.51
C ALA A 17 -17.40 -0.43 19.99
N GLY A 18 -17.37 0.78 19.41
CA GLY A 18 -16.90 1.03 18.07
C GLY A 18 -15.40 0.72 18.04
N GLY A 19 -15.06 -0.57 17.92
CA GLY A 19 -13.82 -0.95 17.30
C GLY A 19 -13.92 -0.48 15.87
N ALA A 20 -13.40 0.72 15.58
CA ALA A 20 -13.09 1.08 14.23
C ALA A 20 -12.01 0.09 13.78
N SER A 21 -12.44 -0.99 13.12
CA SER A 21 -11.57 -1.76 12.26
C SER A 21 -11.10 -0.77 11.19
N VAL A 22 -9.95 -0.14 11.41
CA VAL A 22 -9.22 0.51 10.34
C VAL A 22 -8.77 -0.61 9.41
N SER A 23 -9.67 -1.02 8.50
CA SER A 23 -9.25 -1.75 7.32
C SER A 23 -8.13 -0.91 6.70
N PRO A 24 -6.95 -1.46 6.42
CA PRO A 24 -5.93 -0.69 5.74
C PRO A 24 -6.47 -0.33 4.35
N THR A 25 -6.99 0.88 4.20
CA THR A 25 -7.39 1.47 2.90
C THR A 25 -6.17 1.76 2.01
N PHE A 26 -4.98 1.26 2.38
CA PHE A 26 -3.70 1.82 2.00
C PHE A 26 -3.10 1.33 0.69
N ALA A 27 -3.83 0.62 -0.15
CA ALA A 27 -3.20 0.04 -1.32
C ALA A 27 -3.77 0.51 -2.66
N SER A 28 -5.06 0.79 -2.81
CA SER A 28 -5.56 1.38 -4.06
C SER A 28 -5.10 2.85 -4.24
N GLU A 29 -5.19 3.66 -3.17
CA GLU A 29 -4.76 5.06 -3.20
C GLU A 29 -3.24 5.18 -3.32
N SER A 30 -2.50 4.39 -2.54
CA SER A 30 -1.03 4.38 -2.59
C SER A 30 -0.51 3.92 -3.94
N VAL A 31 -1.14 2.92 -4.57
CA VAL A 31 -0.72 2.46 -5.91
C VAL A 31 -0.86 3.56 -6.94
N THR A 32 -1.93 4.35 -6.90
CA THR A 32 -2.12 5.46 -7.84
C THR A 32 -1.08 6.57 -7.63
N GLU A 33 -0.74 6.88 -6.37
CA GLU A 33 0.28 7.89 -6.04
C GLU A 33 1.70 7.43 -6.41
N ILE A 34 1.99 6.13 -6.22
CA ILE A 34 3.29 5.53 -6.52
C ILE A 34 3.50 5.35 -8.03
N ALA A 35 2.45 4.95 -8.75
CA ALA A 35 2.49 4.64 -10.18
C ALA A 35 2.24 5.87 -11.07
N ASP A 36 2.89 6.99 -10.78
CA ASP A 36 2.73 8.25 -11.50
C ASP A 36 3.72 8.45 -12.66
N GLY A 37 4.57 7.45 -12.93
CA GLY A 37 5.59 7.50 -13.97
C GLY A 37 6.81 8.37 -13.61
N GLN A 38 6.88 8.92 -12.40
CA GLN A 38 8.05 9.67 -11.93
C GLN A 38 9.05 8.77 -11.21
N PRO A 39 10.36 9.09 -11.24
CA PRO A 39 11.36 8.34 -10.50
C PRO A 39 11.25 8.59 -8.99
N TRP A 40 11.28 7.50 -8.24
CA TRP A 40 11.42 7.46 -6.79
C TRP A 40 12.85 7.13 -6.41
N GLN A 41 13.37 7.79 -5.38
CA GLN A 41 14.60 7.37 -4.72
C GLN A 41 14.32 6.13 -3.88
N VAL A 42 14.92 5.01 -4.27
CA VAL A 42 14.81 3.73 -3.57
C VAL A 42 15.97 3.59 -2.58
N THR A 43 15.66 3.12 -1.37
CA THR A 43 16.64 2.60 -0.41
C THR A 43 16.29 1.16 -0.11
N MET A 44 17.14 0.23 -0.53
CA MET A 44 16.99 -1.19 -0.24
C MET A 44 17.32 -1.50 1.23
N PHE A 45 16.82 -2.62 1.76
CA PHE A 45 17.11 -3.04 3.14
C PHE A 45 18.62 -3.11 3.47
N ASN A 46 19.48 -3.39 2.48
CA ASN A 46 20.93 -3.39 2.63
C ASN A 46 21.60 -2.00 2.52
N GLY A 47 20.82 -0.92 2.60
CA GLY A 47 21.29 0.47 2.53
C GLY A 47 21.65 0.95 1.13
N ARG A 48 21.69 0.08 0.12
CA ARG A 48 22.02 0.48 -1.25
C ARG A 48 20.88 1.31 -1.85
N ARG A 49 21.25 2.40 -2.53
CA ARG A 49 20.31 3.32 -3.18
C ARG A 49 20.20 3.08 -4.69
N GLY A 50 19.13 3.60 -5.26
CA GLY A 50 18.87 3.62 -6.70
C GLY A 50 17.60 4.40 -6.99
N GLU A 51 17.16 4.36 -8.23
CA GLU A 51 15.88 4.93 -8.65
C GLU A 51 14.94 3.82 -9.10
N MET A 52 13.66 3.98 -8.79
CA MET A 52 12.60 3.10 -9.27
C MET A 52 11.45 3.94 -9.81
N THR A 53 10.97 3.62 -11.01
CA THR A 53 9.82 4.29 -11.63
C THR A 53 8.73 3.26 -11.84
N PHE A 54 7.56 3.52 -11.26
CA PHE A 54 6.34 2.75 -11.49
C PHE A 54 5.49 3.52 -12.49
N ASN A 55 5.30 2.97 -13.69
CA ASN A 55 4.47 3.62 -14.70
C ASN A 55 3.02 3.17 -14.55
N PRO A 56 2.03 4.05 -14.81
CA PRO A 56 0.60 3.70 -14.72
C PRO A 56 0.19 2.52 -15.60
N ASP A 57 0.96 2.23 -16.65
CA ASP A 57 0.72 1.13 -17.61
C ASP A 57 1.10 -0.27 -17.08
N GLY A 58 1.51 -0.37 -15.81
CA GLY A 58 1.93 -1.64 -15.20
C GLY A 58 3.40 -2.00 -15.46
N THR A 59 4.19 -1.13 -16.11
CA THR A 59 5.63 -1.35 -16.26
C THR A 59 6.43 -0.70 -15.14
N LEU A 60 7.57 -1.30 -14.78
CA LEU A 60 8.52 -0.72 -13.82
C LEU A 60 9.92 -0.61 -14.42
N LYS A 61 10.65 0.43 -14.01
CA LYS A 61 12.07 0.62 -14.33
C LYS A 61 12.86 0.77 -13.04
N MET A 62 14.05 0.20 -12.99
CA MET A 62 14.97 0.37 -11.88
C MET A 62 16.36 0.75 -12.38
N ARG A 63 16.92 1.85 -11.87
CA ARG A 63 18.29 2.29 -12.15
C ARG A 63 19.15 2.19 -10.90
N ARG A 64 20.33 1.57 -11.01
CA ARG A 64 21.32 1.46 -9.93
C ARG A 64 22.72 1.65 -10.50
N GLY A 65 23.26 2.88 -10.39
CA GLY A 65 24.51 3.23 -11.06
C GLY A 65 24.37 3.03 -12.57
N VAL A 66 25.26 2.23 -13.17
CA VAL A 66 25.23 1.89 -14.60
C VAL A 66 24.22 0.80 -14.96
N MET A 67 23.64 0.11 -13.97
CA MET A 67 22.68 -0.97 -14.19
C MET A 67 21.27 -0.42 -14.37
N ASN A 68 20.60 -0.84 -15.44
CA ASN A 68 19.20 -0.54 -15.71
C ASN A 68 18.43 -1.84 -15.87
N MET A 69 17.34 -1.98 -15.12
CA MET A 69 16.45 -3.15 -15.17
C MET A 69 15.04 -2.68 -15.50
N ARG A 70 14.29 -3.58 -16.12
CA ARG A 70 12.87 -3.40 -16.45
C ARG A 70 12.10 -4.59 -15.93
N GLY A 71 10.82 -4.36 -15.67
CA GLY A 71 9.90 -5.36 -15.19
C GLY A 71 8.46 -4.88 -15.34
N ASN A 72 7.55 -5.64 -14.75
CA ASN A 72 6.15 -5.31 -14.66
C ASN A 72 5.73 -5.34 -13.19
N TRP A 73 4.73 -4.55 -12.86
CA TRP A 73 4.08 -4.57 -11.58
C TRP A 73 2.58 -4.75 -11.79
N THR A 74 1.95 -5.45 -10.84
CA THR A 74 0.49 -5.57 -10.76
C THR A 74 0.06 -5.25 -9.35
N SER A 75 -1.21 -4.87 -9.17
CA SER A 75 -1.82 -4.72 -7.86
C SER A 75 -3.20 -5.33 -7.85
N ASP A 76 -3.57 -5.94 -6.71
CA ASP A 76 -4.93 -6.38 -6.41
C ASP A 76 -5.70 -5.36 -5.55
N GLY A 77 -5.12 -4.18 -5.32
CA GLY A 77 -5.68 -3.14 -4.47
C GLY A 77 -5.29 -3.26 -2.99
N GLU A 78 -4.57 -4.32 -2.59
CA GLU A 78 -3.99 -4.51 -1.24
C GLU A 78 -2.45 -4.58 -1.27
N GLN A 79 -1.91 -5.27 -2.27
CA GLN A 79 -0.48 -5.47 -2.45
C GLN A 79 -0.07 -5.13 -3.88
N VAL A 80 1.22 -4.92 -4.06
CA VAL A 80 1.87 -4.69 -5.35
C VAL A 80 2.86 -5.81 -5.60
N CYS A 81 2.63 -6.60 -6.63
CA CYS A 81 3.52 -7.66 -7.06
C CYS A 81 4.48 -7.15 -8.12
N LEU A 82 5.77 -7.21 -7.82
CA LEU A 82 6.87 -6.78 -8.68
C LEU A 82 7.48 -8.00 -9.36
N ASN A 83 7.54 -7.96 -10.69
CA ASN A 83 8.20 -8.96 -11.51
C ASN A 83 9.32 -8.29 -12.32
N MET A 84 10.56 -8.49 -11.90
CA MET A 84 11.74 -7.96 -12.58
C MET A 84 12.50 -9.10 -13.25
N ALA A 85 13.09 -8.82 -14.42
CA ALA A 85 13.87 -9.82 -15.15
C ALA A 85 14.94 -10.46 -14.25
N ASN A 86 15.01 -11.80 -14.28
CA ASN A 86 15.95 -12.62 -13.49
C ASN A 86 15.84 -12.49 -11.97
N MET A 87 14.70 -12.02 -11.45
CA MET A 87 14.39 -12.04 -10.02
C MET A 87 13.06 -12.75 -9.77
N PRO A 88 12.91 -13.45 -8.64
CA PRO A 88 11.62 -13.97 -8.24
C PRO A 88 10.62 -12.83 -8.06
N GLN A 89 9.36 -13.09 -8.40
CA GLN A 89 8.28 -12.14 -8.12
C GLN A 89 8.23 -11.86 -6.62
N ARG A 90 8.04 -10.60 -6.25
CA ARG A 90 7.88 -10.18 -4.85
C ARG A 90 6.67 -9.30 -4.72
N CYS A 91 5.75 -9.67 -3.82
CA CYS A 91 4.59 -8.86 -3.51
C CYS A 91 4.85 -8.05 -2.24
N VAL A 92 4.54 -6.77 -2.27
CA VAL A 92 4.77 -5.84 -1.16
C VAL A 92 3.53 -5.02 -0.88
N ILE A 93 3.31 -4.66 0.37
CA ILE A 93 2.34 -3.65 0.76
C ILE A 93 3.11 -2.33 0.92
N PHE A 94 2.56 -1.25 0.38
CA PHE A 94 3.13 0.08 0.54
C PHE A 94 2.48 0.79 1.71
N GLU A 95 3.24 1.02 2.76
CA GLU A 95 2.82 1.79 3.92
C GLU A 95 3.28 3.24 3.77
N LYS A 96 2.34 4.18 3.85
CA LYS A 96 2.64 5.60 3.78
C LYS A 96 3.36 6.07 5.04
N THR A 97 4.36 6.91 4.85
CA THR A 97 5.16 7.53 5.91
C THR A 97 5.22 9.05 5.69
N ALA A 98 5.81 9.79 6.63
CA ALA A 98 6.00 11.22 6.49
C ALA A 98 6.85 11.61 5.25
N ASP A 99 7.78 10.75 4.83
CA ASP A 99 8.77 11.06 3.80
C ASP A 99 8.56 10.31 2.47
N GLY A 100 7.46 9.55 2.34
CA GLY A 100 7.21 8.65 1.21
C GLY A 100 6.59 7.33 1.66
N TYR A 101 7.12 6.20 1.19
CA TYR A 101 6.55 4.88 1.49
C TYR A 101 7.60 3.85 1.89
N ILE A 102 7.20 2.91 2.71
CA ILE A 102 7.93 1.68 2.99
C ILE A 102 7.19 0.53 2.30
N ALA A 103 7.92 -0.29 1.56
CA ALA A 103 7.43 -1.52 0.97
C ALA A 103 7.75 -2.69 1.91
N VAL A 104 6.72 -3.35 2.44
CA VAL A 104 6.83 -4.47 3.37
C VAL A 104 6.38 -5.77 2.72
N ASN A 105 7.04 -6.88 3.05
CA ASN A 105 6.65 -8.24 2.68
C ASN A 105 6.53 -9.05 3.98
N GLY A 106 5.29 -9.26 4.44
CA GLY A 106 5.04 -9.75 5.79
C GLY A 106 5.60 -8.77 6.83
N GLU A 107 6.36 -9.29 7.79
CA GLU A 107 6.99 -8.49 8.85
C GLU A 107 8.31 -7.83 8.41
N ASN A 108 8.78 -8.09 7.18
CA ASN A 108 10.08 -7.62 6.72
C ASN A 108 9.96 -6.42 5.79
N MET A 109 10.76 -5.39 6.05
CA MET A 109 10.96 -4.30 5.09
C MET A 109 11.72 -4.82 3.86
N ALA A 110 11.15 -4.65 2.67
CA ALA A 110 11.82 -4.94 1.40
C ALA A 110 12.68 -3.75 0.94
N PHE A 111 12.08 -2.56 0.89
CA PHE A 111 12.72 -1.30 0.50
C PHE A 111 11.86 -0.10 0.92
N ALA A 112 12.43 1.11 0.89
CA ALA A 112 11.69 2.37 1.02
C ALA A 112 11.82 3.19 -0.26
N ILE A 113 10.79 3.97 -0.57
CA ILE A 113 10.77 4.93 -1.67
C ILE A 113 10.47 6.33 -1.13
N ARG A 114 11.20 7.32 -1.64
CA ARG A 114 11.01 8.74 -1.34
C ARG A 114 11.06 9.56 -2.61
N ARG A 115 10.43 10.73 -2.61
CA ARG A 115 10.63 11.68 -3.70
C ARG A 115 12.10 12.18 -3.68
N PRO A 116 12.69 12.43 -4.86
CA PRO A 116 14.03 13.01 -4.98
C PRO A 116 14.20 14.34 -4.25
#